data_AF-A0A1S4A3Y7-F1
#
_entry.id   AF-A0A1S4A3Y7-F1
#
_cell.length_a   1.000
_cell.length_b   1.000
_cell.length_c   1.000
_cell.angle_alpha   90.00
_cell.angle_beta   90.00
_cell.angle_gamma   90.00
#
_symmetry.space_group_name_H-M   'P 1'
#
loop_
_entity.id
_entity.type
_entity.pdbx_description
1 polymer ?
#
loop_
_entity_poly.entity_id
_entity_poly.type
_entity_poly.pdbx_seq_one_letter_code
_entity_poly.pdbx_strand_id
1 'polypeptide(L)'
;MEQNKASASIPPTKRVRCIVKLGGAAITCKNKLETIDEENLKEVSSQLRQALIPNSDSAKVLGMDWSKRPGQSEPPSFVDEFSDQPVVDSESFIVVHGAGSFGHFQASKSGVHKGGLSQPLVKAGFVATRISRVFLPSECLHSHVMTEADISMVIKAIDAGFIPVLHGDAILDTLQECTILSGDVIIRHLAAELKPEFVVFLTDVLGVYDRPPVEPGAILIQEIAVREDGSWSVVKPRLEDTSKPVEFSVAAHDTTGGMVTKITEAAMIAKLGIDVYITKAGTDHSVKALSGILKGSIPDDWLGTAIRYMS
;
A
#
# COMPACT_ATOMS: atom_id res chain seq x y z
N MET A 1 20.17 -10.99 34.25
CA MET A 1 18.75 -11.26 33.94
C MET A 1 18.08 -9.91 33.72
N GLU A 2 18.24 -9.35 32.53
CA GLU A 2 17.50 -8.17 32.11
C GLU A 2 16.19 -8.67 31.51
N GLN A 3 15.08 -8.27 32.13
CA GLN A 3 13.75 -8.58 31.66
C GLN A 3 13.47 -7.75 30.40
N ASN A 4 13.37 -8.43 29.26
CA ASN A 4 12.75 -7.88 28.05
C ASN A 4 11.29 -7.55 28.36
N LYS A 5 11.00 -6.29 28.67
CA LYS A 5 9.64 -5.76 28.66
C LYS A 5 9.29 -5.49 27.21
N ALA A 6 8.65 -6.45 26.54
CA ALA A 6 7.88 -6.14 25.35
C ALA A 6 6.85 -5.08 25.73
N SER A 7 7.00 -3.85 25.24
CA SER A 7 5.97 -2.82 25.40
C SER A 7 4.80 -3.24 24.53
N ALA A 8 3.81 -3.91 25.14
CA ALA A 8 2.54 -4.15 24.46
C ALA A 8 1.96 -2.78 24.08
N SER A 9 1.88 -2.52 22.77
CA SER A 9 1.22 -1.33 22.23
C SER A 9 -0.25 -1.37 22.67
N ILE A 10 -0.74 -0.23 23.19
CA ILE A 10 -2.15 -0.11 23.56
C ILE A 10 -2.95 -0.16 22.26
N PRO A 11 -3.95 -1.06 22.11
CA PRO A 11 -4.73 -1.13 20.88
C PRO A 11 -5.46 0.20 20.63
N PRO A 12 -5.66 0.60 19.36
CA PRO A 12 -6.35 1.84 19.04
C PRO A 12 -7.77 1.84 19.59
N THR A 13 -8.25 3.00 20.00
CA THR A 13 -9.61 3.17 20.53
C THR A 13 -10.67 3.00 19.43
N LYS A 14 -10.30 3.29 18.18
CA LYS A 14 -11.10 3.01 16.98
C LYS A 14 -10.54 1.79 16.23
N ARG A 15 -11.40 0.85 15.90
CA ARG A 15 -11.06 -0.26 14.98
C ARG A 15 -10.67 0.31 13.63
N VAL A 16 -9.60 -0.17 13.01
CA VAL A 16 -9.20 0.23 11.64
C VAL A 16 -10.14 -0.42 10.62
N ARG A 17 -10.80 0.34 9.76
CA ARG A 17 -11.65 -0.23 8.69
C ARG A 17 -10.80 -0.83 7.59
N CYS A 18 -9.86 -0.07 7.04
CA CYS A 18 -9.11 -0.48 5.85
C CYS A 18 -7.65 -0.01 5.91
N ILE A 19 -6.73 -0.88 5.50
CA ILE A 19 -5.36 -0.47 5.15
C ILE A 19 -5.22 -0.52 3.63
N VAL A 20 -4.78 0.58 3.03
CA VAL A 20 -4.62 0.72 1.58
C VAL A 20 -3.15 0.72 1.20
N LYS A 21 -2.73 -0.26 0.38
CA LYS A 21 -1.47 -0.18 -0.36
C LYS A 21 -1.68 0.59 -1.63
N LEU A 22 -1.08 1.77 -1.74
CA LEU A 22 -0.98 2.45 -3.03
C LEU A 22 0.33 2.03 -3.72
N GLY A 23 0.23 1.28 -4.80
CA GLY A 23 1.39 0.86 -5.60
C GLY A 23 2.08 2.08 -6.20
N GLY A 24 3.41 2.17 -6.12
CA GLY A 24 4.14 3.30 -6.72
C GLY A 24 3.88 3.41 -8.23
N ALA A 25 3.68 2.27 -8.88
CA ALA A 25 3.22 2.12 -10.26
C ALA A 25 1.94 2.87 -10.60
N ALA A 26 1.02 2.97 -9.63
CA ALA A 26 -0.28 3.58 -9.82
C ALA A 26 -0.24 5.10 -9.72
N ILE A 27 0.83 5.69 -9.16
CA ILE A 27 0.91 7.14 -8.91
C ILE A 27 2.17 7.79 -9.46
N THR A 28 3.03 7.01 -10.12
CA THR A 28 4.28 7.49 -10.71
C THR A 28 4.52 6.86 -12.07
N CYS A 29 5.18 7.60 -12.95
CA CYS A 29 5.58 7.08 -14.25
C CYS A 29 6.80 6.17 -14.10
N LYS A 30 6.60 4.84 -14.15
CA LYS A 30 7.68 3.84 -13.99
C LYS A 30 8.90 4.07 -14.89
N ASN A 31 8.69 4.64 -16.08
CA ASN A 31 9.73 4.81 -17.09
C ASN A 31 10.46 6.16 -17.01
N LYS A 32 10.06 7.03 -16.07
CA LYS A 32 10.62 8.38 -15.94
C LYS A 32 10.96 8.65 -14.47
N LEU A 33 12.25 8.88 -14.21
CA LEU A 33 12.78 9.16 -12.89
C LEU A 33 11.98 10.28 -12.19
N GLU A 34 11.61 10.06 -10.93
CA GLU A 34 10.99 11.06 -10.05
C GLU A 34 9.81 11.82 -10.68
N THR A 35 9.00 11.10 -11.47
CA THR A 35 7.82 11.67 -12.13
C THR A 35 6.54 11.08 -11.57
N ILE A 36 5.65 11.96 -11.13
CA ILE A 36 4.30 11.64 -10.65
C ILE A 36 3.35 11.52 -11.84
N ASP A 37 2.41 10.58 -11.74
CA ASP A 37 1.23 10.52 -12.60
C ASP A 37 0.13 11.39 -11.95
N GLU A 38 0.13 12.69 -12.28
CA GLU A 38 -0.74 13.69 -11.62
C GLU A 38 -2.23 13.39 -11.84
N GLU A 39 -2.59 12.89 -13.02
CA GLU A 39 -3.98 12.56 -13.36
C GLU A 39 -4.45 11.38 -12.50
N ASN A 40 -3.70 10.29 -12.48
CA ASN A 40 -4.10 9.11 -11.71
C ASN A 40 -4.00 9.36 -10.20
N LEU A 41 -3.03 10.15 -9.72
CA LEU A 41 -2.93 10.53 -8.31
C LEU A 41 -4.15 11.35 -7.87
N LYS A 42 -4.62 12.30 -8.70
CA LYS A 42 -5.82 13.10 -8.41
C LYS A 42 -7.05 12.21 -8.33
N GLU A 43 -7.22 11.30 -9.28
CA GLU A 43 -8.35 10.37 -9.32
C GLU A 43 -8.35 9.43 -8.09
N VAL A 44 -7.21 8.81 -7.78
CA VAL A 44 -7.08 7.95 -6.60
C VAL A 44 -7.33 8.70 -5.29
N SER A 45 -6.87 9.95 -5.18
CA SER A 45 -7.12 10.79 -4.02
C SER A 45 -8.61 11.10 -3.85
N SER A 46 -9.33 11.34 -4.96
CA SER A 46 -10.78 11.52 -4.98
C SER A 46 -11.51 10.25 -4.50
N GLN A 47 -11.11 9.08 -4.99
CA GLN A 47 -11.72 7.80 -4.63
C GLN A 47 -11.48 7.43 -3.15
N LEU A 48 -10.26 7.66 -2.65
CA LEU A 48 -9.96 7.48 -1.22
C LEU A 48 -10.84 8.39 -0.37
N ARG A 49 -10.97 9.66 -0.76
CA ARG A 49 -11.84 10.62 -0.08
C ARG A 49 -13.30 10.18 -0.04
N GLN A 50 -13.82 9.65 -1.16
CA GLN A 50 -15.18 9.12 -1.22
C GLN A 50 -15.37 7.92 -0.28
N ALA A 51 -14.38 7.02 -0.22
CA ALA A 51 -14.44 5.83 0.64
C ALA A 51 -14.35 6.17 2.14
N LEU A 52 -13.64 7.26 2.48
CA LEU A 52 -13.50 7.80 3.83
C LEU A 52 -14.77 8.49 4.33
N ILE A 53 -15.52 9.13 3.42
CA ILE A 53 -16.73 9.92 3.75
C ILE A 53 -17.88 9.51 2.82
N PRO A 54 -18.52 8.34 3.05
CA PRO A 54 -19.51 7.77 2.12
C PRO A 54 -20.77 8.63 1.90
N ASN A 55 -21.10 9.50 2.86
CA ASN A 55 -22.34 10.30 2.89
C ASN A 55 -22.12 11.79 2.57
N SER A 56 -20.95 12.17 2.03
CA SER A 56 -20.67 13.56 1.64
C SER A 56 -21.24 13.85 0.25
N ASP A 57 -22.57 13.97 0.14
CA ASP A 57 -23.21 14.57 -1.02
C ASP A 57 -22.75 16.03 -1.15
N SER A 58 -21.82 16.32 -2.08
CA SER A 58 -21.51 17.67 -2.59
C SER A 58 -21.23 18.78 -1.54
N ALA A 59 -21.12 18.46 -0.25
CA ALA A 59 -20.96 19.46 0.79
C ALA A 59 -19.58 20.09 0.62
N LYS A 60 -19.57 21.41 0.45
CA LYS A 60 -18.34 22.24 0.39
C LYS A 60 -17.36 21.70 1.42
N VAL A 61 -16.34 21.05 0.92
CA VAL A 61 -15.26 20.52 1.72
C VAL A 61 -14.58 21.73 2.33
N LEU A 62 -14.52 21.80 3.67
CA LEU A 62 -13.53 22.60 4.38
C LEU A 62 -12.16 22.00 4.04
N GLY A 63 -11.65 22.38 2.87
CA GLY A 63 -10.43 21.87 2.29
C GLY A 63 -9.43 22.99 2.23
N MET A 64 -8.45 22.95 3.12
CA MET A 64 -7.20 23.62 2.81
C MET A 64 -6.49 22.75 1.79
N ASP A 65 -6.70 23.03 0.50
CA ASP A 65 -5.96 22.38 -0.58
C ASP A 65 -4.52 22.93 -0.63
N TRP A 66 -3.65 22.33 0.16
CA TRP A 66 -2.21 22.61 0.16
C TRP A 66 -1.46 21.84 -0.93
N SER A 67 -2.15 21.07 -1.78
CA SER A 67 -1.50 20.34 -2.89
C SER A 67 -1.04 21.26 -4.02
N LYS A 68 -1.51 22.52 -4.02
CA LYS A 68 -1.16 23.54 -5.01
C LYS A 68 0.32 23.93 -4.89
N ARG A 69 1.11 23.51 -5.88
CA ARG A 69 2.50 23.95 -6.07
C ARG A 69 2.54 25.38 -6.64
N PRO A 70 3.63 26.15 -6.44
CA PRO A 70 3.77 27.48 -7.02
C PRO A 70 3.56 27.44 -8.55
N GLY A 71 2.57 28.17 -9.06
CA GLY A 71 2.30 28.29 -10.50
C GLY A 71 0.89 27.91 -10.98
N GLN A 72 -0.02 27.45 -10.11
CA GLN A 72 -1.43 27.26 -10.48
C GLN A 72 -2.25 28.56 -10.36
N SER A 73 -3.15 28.80 -11.33
CA SER A 73 -3.75 30.11 -11.67
C SER A 73 -4.93 30.56 -10.81
N GLU A 74 -5.28 29.85 -9.74
CA GLU A 74 -6.38 30.25 -8.84
C GLU A 74 -5.91 30.34 -7.39
N PRO A 75 -6.20 31.46 -6.69
CA PRO A 75 -5.82 31.62 -5.30
C PRO A 75 -6.42 30.50 -4.43
N PRO A 76 -5.75 30.10 -3.33
CA PRO A 76 -6.35 29.19 -2.36
C PRO A 76 -7.67 29.81 -1.88
N SER A 77 -8.75 29.03 -1.90
CA SER A 77 -10.03 29.43 -1.32
C SER A 77 -9.84 29.49 0.19
N PHE A 78 -9.58 30.69 0.73
CA PHE A 78 -9.64 30.91 2.17
C PHE A 78 -11.09 30.72 2.61
N VAL A 79 -11.33 29.79 3.52
CA VAL A 79 -12.63 29.63 4.15
C VAL A 79 -12.68 30.62 5.30
N ASP A 80 -13.60 31.59 5.25
CA ASP A 80 -13.79 32.64 6.27
C ASP A 80 -14.39 32.15 7.60
N GLU A 81 -14.53 30.84 7.82
CA GLU A 81 -15.12 30.29 9.04
C GLU A 81 -14.20 29.26 9.71
N PHE A 82 -13.28 29.77 10.52
CA PHE A 82 -12.62 29.01 11.59
C PHE A 82 -13.66 28.72 12.70
N SER A 83 -14.54 27.75 12.48
CA SER A 83 -15.44 27.25 13.50
C SER A 83 -15.19 25.77 13.76
N ASP A 84 -15.20 25.38 15.03
CA ASP A 84 -15.14 23.98 15.43
C ASP A 84 -16.41 23.27 14.94
N GLN A 85 -16.30 22.57 13.81
CA GLN A 85 -17.37 21.72 13.32
C GLN A 85 -17.27 20.32 13.94
N PRO A 86 -18.41 19.66 14.23
CA PRO A 86 -18.39 18.29 14.71
C PRO A 86 -17.71 17.40 13.68
N VAL A 87 -16.67 16.69 14.10
CA VAL A 87 -15.96 15.71 13.26
C VAL A 87 -16.99 14.65 12.84
N VAL A 88 -17.34 14.64 11.56
CA VAL A 88 -18.15 13.57 10.96
C VAL A 88 -17.40 12.27 11.24
N ASP A 89 -18.08 11.27 11.81
CA ASP A 89 -17.46 10.00 12.19
C ASP A 89 -16.87 9.34 10.94
N SER A 90 -15.58 9.55 10.77
CA SER A 90 -14.84 9.19 9.57
C SER A 90 -14.30 7.79 9.76
N GLU A 91 -14.36 7.02 8.69
CA GLU A 91 -13.83 5.68 8.68
C GLU A 91 -12.30 5.71 8.85
N SER A 92 -11.78 4.87 9.72
CA SER A 92 -10.36 4.81 10.05
C SER A 92 -9.58 4.06 8.97
N PHE A 93 -8.84 4.80 8.15
CA PHE A 93 -7.97 4.25 7.12
C PHE A 93 -6.50 4.49 7.45
N ILE A 94 -5.64 3.63 6.91
CA ILE A 94 -4.19 3.86 6.83
C ILE A 94 -3.79 3.72 5.37
N VAL A 95 -2.97 4.63 4.86
CA VAL A 95 -2.47 4.58 3.49
C VAL A 95 -0.97 4.29 3.52
N VAL A 96 -0.50 3.30 2.76
CA VAL A 96 0.92 3.01 2.58
C VAL A 96 1.28 3.04 1.11
N HIS A 97 2.04 4.04 0.67
CA HIS A 97 2.42 4.15 -0.73
C HIS A 97 3.77 3.51 -1.05
N GLY A 98 3.94 3.10 -2.31
CA GLY A 98 5.20 2.56 -2.82
C GLY A 98 6.16 3.68 -3.19
N ALA A 99 7.43 3.32 -3.33
CA ALA A 99 8.49 4.26 -3.71
C ALA A 99 8.28 4.87 -5.11
N GLY A 100 7.68 4.09 -6.02
CA GLY A 100 7.54 4.49 -7.42
C GLY A 100 8.88 4.85 -8.07
N SER A 101 8.83 5.77 -9.02
CA SER A 101 10.00 6.31 -9.69
C SER A 101 10.94 7.14 -8.79
N PHE A 102 10.56 7.41 -7.54
CA PHE A 102 11.35 8.18 -6.57
C PHE A 102 12.30 7.32 -5.72
N GLY A 103 12.14 5.99 -5.71
CA GLY A 103 13.09 5.13 -4.99
C GLY A 103 13.54 3.89 -5.76
N HIS A 104 12.78 3.41 -6.73
CA HIS A 104 13.16 2.19 -7.47
C HIS A 104 14.43 2.39 -8.30
N PHE A 105 14.59 3.54 -8.98
CA PHE A 105 15.75 3.79 -9.83
C PHE A 105 17.05 3.77 -9.04
N GLN A 106 17.08 4.48 -7.91
CA GLN A 106 18.22 4.62 -7.01
C GLN A 106 18.55 3.26 -6.40
N ALA A 107 17.58 2.58 -5.78
CA ALA A 107 17.77 1.31 -5.08
C ALA A 107 18.19 0.16 -6.01
N SER A 108 17.60 0.09 -7.21
CA SER A 108 17.90 -0.96 -8.19
C SER A 108 19.29 -0.77 -8.80
N LYS A 109 19.66 0.46 -9.18
CA LYS A 109 20.96 0.76 -9.82
C LYS A 109 22.14 0.62 -8.86
N SER A 110 21.92 0.92 -7.59
CA SER A 110 22.97 0.87 -6.56
C SER A 110 23.09 -0.45 -5.82
N GLY A 111 22.07 -1.31 -5.91
CA GLY A 111 22.07 -2.59 -5.20
C GLY A 111 21.74 -2.51 -3.71
N VAL A 112 21.10 -1.44 -3.23
CA VAL A 112 20.74 -1.26 -1.79
C VAL A 112 19.96 -2.44 -1.21
N HIS A 113 19.10 -3.07 -2.02
CA HIS A 113 18.33 -4.26 -1.63
C HIS A 113 19.19 -5.50 -1.36
N LYS A 114 20.48 -5.47 -1.68
CA LYS A 114 21.45 -6.57 -1.47
C LYS A 114 22.39 -6.32 -0.28
N GLY A 115 22.26 -5.18 0.39
CA GLY A 115 23.16 -4.82 1.48
C GLY A 115 24.58 -4.41 1.04
N GLY A 116 25.48 -4.31 2.01
CA GLY A 116 26.89 -3.99 1.77
C GLY A 116 27.19 -2.48 1.74
N LEU A 117 26.86 -1.78 2.83
CA LEU A 117 27.22 -0.37 3.07
C LEU A 117 28.72 -0.11 3.07
N SER A 118 29.55 -1.13 3.18
CA SER A 118 31.00 -1.04 2.90
C SER A 118 31.31 -0.60 1.45
N GLN A 119 30.42 -0.87 0.49
CA GLN A 119 30.59 -0.46 -0.90
C GLN A 119 30.13 0.99 -1.13
N PRO A 120 30.98 1.86 -1.72
CA PRO A 120 30.63 3.28 -1.94
C PRO A 120 29.35 3.47 -2.77
N LEU A 121 29.11 2.60 -3.76
CA LEU A 121 27.93 2.67 -4.62
C LEU A 121 26.63 2.37 -3.83
N VAL A 122 26.64 1.33 -3.00
CA VAL A 122 25.51 0.97 -2.13
C VAL A 122 25.23 2.08 -1.12
N LYS A 123 26.28 2.61 -0.50
CA LYS A 123 26.17 3.73 0.45
C LYS A 123 25.58 4.98 -0.19
N ALA A 124 26.05 5.36 -1.39
CA ALA A 124 25.49 6.48 -2.14
C ALA A 124 24.03 6.22 -2.55
N GLY A 125 23.72 5.01 -2.98
CA GLY A 125 22.36 4.58 -3.32
C GLY A 125 21.40 4.61 -2.13
N PHE A 126 21.87 4.21 -0.95
CA PHE A 126 21.09 4.24 0.29
C PHE A 126 20.67 5.69 0.59
N VAL A 127 21.63 6.62 0.58
CA VAL A 127 21.36 8.05 0.80
C VAL A 127 20.45 8.62 -0.28
N ALA A 128 20.72 8.34 -1.56
CA ALA A 128 19.92 8.83 -2.68
C ALA A 128 18.46 8.35 -2.61
N THR A 129 18.25 7.07 -2.26
CA THR A 129 16.90 6.49 -2.11
C THR A 129 16.09 7.18 -1.02
N ARG A 130 16.74 7.59 0.07
CA ARG A 130 16.08 8.30 1.18
C ARG A 130 15.77 9.75 0.79
N ILE A 131 16.74 10.47 0.20
CA ILE A 131 16.56 11.87 -0.20
C ILE A 131 15.46 12.03 -1.23
N SER A 132 15.43 11.19 -2.27
CA SER A 132 14.44 11.27 -3.33
C SER A 132 12.99 11.11 -2.84
N ARG A 133 12.77 10.51 -1.66
CA ARG A 133 11.42 10.37 -1.07
C ARG A 133 10.97 11.56 -0.25
N VAL A 134 11.89 12.36 0.29
CA VAL A 134 11.59 13.58 1.07
C VAL A 134 10.86 14.63 0.21
N PHE A 135 10.98 14.56 -1.12
CA PHE A 135 10.29 15.47 -2.05
C PHE A 135 8.79 15.18 -2.24
N LEU A 136 8.25 14.08 -1.69
CA LEU A 136 6.81 13.86 -1.65
C LEU A 136 6.24 14.60 -0.43
N PRO A 137 5.22 15.48 -0.60
CA PRO A 137 4.62 16.20 0.51
C PRO A 137 3.97 15.17 1.45
N SER A 138 4.63 14.91 2.57
CA SER A 138 4.08 14.05 3.60
C SER A 138 4.52 14.57 4.95
N GLU A 139 3.54 14.86 5.81
CA GLU A 139 3.69 14.82 7.26
C GLU A 139 3.92 13.35 7.68
N CYS A 140 4.97 12.74 7.14
CA CYS A 140 5.29 11.35 7.36
C CYS A 140 5.94 11.20 8.74
N LEU A 141 5.32 10.37 9.56
CA LEU A 141 5.91 9.85 10.79
C LEU A 141 7.15 9.04 10.44
N HIS A 142 8.31 9.69 10.53
CA HIS A 142 9.61 9.06 10.36
C HIS A 142 9.88 8.14 11.57
N SER A 143 9.61 6.85 11.42
CA SER A 143 10.08 5.86 12.38
C SER A 143 11.58 5.66 12.17
N HIS A 144 12.38 6.16 13.11
CA HIS A 144 13.80 5.90 13.16
C HIS A 144 14.04 4.45 13.58
N VAL A 145 14.80 3.72 12.76
CA VAL A 145 15.54 2.48 13.11
C VAL A 145 14.67 1.38 13.74
N MET A 146 14.11 0.53 12.88
CA MET A 146 13.38 -0.67 13.27
C MET A 146 14.32 -1.72 13.88
N THR A 147 14.40 -1.74 15.21
CA THR A 147 14.69 -2.99 15.93
C THR A 147 13.41 -3.57 16.53
N GLU A 148 12.40 -2.74 16.80
CA GLU A 148 11.01 -3.14 17.03
C GLU A 148 10.11 -2.10 16.33
N ALA A 149 9.21 -2.57 15.47
CA ALA A 149 8.35 -1.71 14.66
C ALA A 149 7.24 -1.10 15.53
N ASP A 150 7.58 -0.11 16.36
CA ASP A 150 6.63 0.58 17.22
C ASP A 150 5.59 1.35 16.39
N ILE A 151 4.33 0.94 16.52
CA ILE A 151 3.19 1.56 15.85
C ILE A 151 2.45 2.57 16.75
N SER A 152 2.98 2.90 17.92
CA SER A 152 2.35 3.80 18.90
C SER A 152 1.96 5.16 18.32
N MET A 153 2.79 5.71 17.43
CA MET A 153 2.50 6.98 16.77
C MET A 153 1.41 6.85 15.70
N VAL A 154 1.33 5.70 15.01
CA VAL A 154 0.25 5.40 14.06
C VAL A 154 -1.07 5.32 14.82
N ILE A 155 -1.08 4.63 15.96
CA ILE A 155 -2.26 4.52 16.84
C ILE A 155 -2.69 5.91 17.34
N LYS A 156 -1.77 6.72 17.87
CA LYS A 156 -2.08 8.09 18.31
C LYS A 156 -2.66 8.96 17.20
N ALA A 157 -2.15 8.85 15.98
CA ALA A 157 -2.68 9.58 14.84
C ALA A 157 -4.12 9.15 14.52
N ILE A 158 -4.41 7.84 14.52
CA ILE A 158 -5.76 7.31 14.30
C ILE A 158 -6.71 7.78 15.41
N ASP A 159 -6.31 7.68 16.67
CA ASP A 159 -7.10 8.10 17.83
C ASP A 159 -7.38 9.62 17.81
N ALA A 160 -6.48 10.41 17.24
CA ALA A 160 -6.65 11.84 17.02
C ALA A 160 -7.49 12.19 15.76
N GLY A 161 -7.97 11.20 15.01
CA GLY A 161 -8.80 11.38 13.82
C GLY A 161 -8.02 11.66 12.52
N PHE A 162 -6.70 11.49 12.52
CA PHE A 162 -5.88 11.57 11.31
C PHE A 162 -5.92 10.27 10.51
N ILE A 163 -5.59 10.37 9.22
CA ILE A 163 -5.34 9.24 8.32
C ILE A 163 -3.82 9.13 8.16
N PRO A 164 -3.15 8.15 8.81
CA PRO A 164 -1.72 8.00 8.67
C PRO A 164 -1.36 7.62 7.22
N VAL A 165 -0.40 8.35 6.65
CA VAL A 165 0.22 8.02 5.36
C VAL A 165 1.66 7.59 5.62
N LEU A 166 1.99 6.35 5.27
CA LEU A 166 3.32 5.77 5.41
C LEU A 166 3.90 5.39 4.05
N HIS A 167 5.18 5.07 4.01
CA HIS A 167 5.85 4.54 2.83
C HIS A 167 6.99 3.59 3.22
N GLY A 168 7.38 2.73 2.28
CA GLY A 168 8.63 1.97 2.41
C GLY A 168 9.84 2.90 2.44
N ASP A 169 11.01 2.43 2.85
CA ASP A 169 12.26 3.21 2.78
C ASP A 169 13.50 2.31 2.71
N ALA A 170 14.66 2.89 2.41
CA ALA A 170 15.94 2.23 2.64
C ALA A 170 16.28 2.31 4.14
N ILE A 171 16.44 1.15 4.77
CA ILE A 171 16.67 1.02 6.22
C ILE A 171 17.99 0.31 6.52
N LEU A 172 18.56 0.56 7.70
CA LEU A 172 19.67 -0.23 8.21
C LEU A 172 19.16 -1.61 8.59
N ASP A 173 19.95 -2.64 8.31
CA ASP A 173 19.63 -4.04 8.55
C ASP A 173 20.77 -4.69 9.34
N THR A 174 20.45 -5.46 10.36
CA THR A 174 21.45 -6.05 11.26
C THR A 174 22.20 -7.23 10.65
N LEU A 175 21.68 -7.86 9.60
CA LEU A 175 22.27 -9.02 8.93
C LEU A 175 23.04 -8.64 7.66
N GLN A 176 22.51 -7.71 6.87
CA GLN A 176 23.08 -7.31 5.57
C GLN A 176 23.51 -5.82 5.51
N GLU A 177 23.58 -5.14 6.66
CA GLU A 177 23.94 -3.72 6.84
C GLU A 177 22.85 -2.74 6.37
N CYS A 178 22.21 -2.96 5.22
CA CYS A 178 21.04 -2.19 4.76
C CYS A 178 20.12 -2.97 3.83
N THR A 179 18.84 -2.61 3.80
CA THR A 179 17.87 -3.20 2.86
C THR A 179 16.77 -2.21 2.48
N ILE A 180 15.85 -2.64 1.63
CA ILE A 180 14.61 -1.91 1.31
C ILE A 180 13.47 -2.49 2.12
N LEU A 181 12.92 -1.69 3.03
CA LEU A 181 11.64 -1.96 3.66
C LEU A 181 10.54 -1.64 2.65
N SER A 182 9.87 -2.67 2.14
CA SER A 182 8.77 -2.48 1.20
C SER A 182 7.50 -2.04 1.92
N GLY A 183 6.63 -1.31 1.22
CA GLY A 183 5.32 -0.96 1.77
C GLY A 183 4.41 -2.18 1.98
N ASP A 184 4.68 -3.29 1.28
CA ASP A 184 3.92 -4.53 1.44
C ASP A 184 4.23 -5.18 2.81
N VAL A 185 5.51 -5.17 3.22
CA VAL A 185 5.95 -5.61 4.56
C VAL A 185 5.37 -4.72 5.65
N ILE A 186 5.35 -3.40 5.44
CA ILE A 186 4.74 -2.44 6.40
C ILE A 186 3.25 -2.78 6.62
N ILE A 187 2.50 -3.01 5.54
CA ILE A 187 1.07 -3.35 5.68
C ILE A 187 0.88 -4.69 6.35
N ARG A 188 1.69 -5.71 6.06
CA ARG A 188 1.60 -7.00 6.77
C ARG A 188 1.79 -6.80 8.27
N HIS A 189 2.79 -6.01 8.67
CA HIS A 189 3.04 -5.70 10.09
C HIS A 189 1.85 -4.96 10.70
N LEU A 190 1.37 -3.89 10.06
CA LEU A 190 0.21 -3.13 10.54
C LEU A 190 -1.06 -3.99 10.62
N ALA A 191 -1.30 -4.88 9.66
CA ALA A 191 -2.46 -5.77 9.65
C ALA A 191 -2.40 -6.81 10.78
N ALA A 192 -1.20 -7.28 11.14
CA ALA A 192 -1.00 -8.18 12.27
C ALA A 192 -1.37 -7.52 13.60
N GLU A 193 -0.96 -6.27 13.78
CA GLU A 193 -1.17 -5.51 15.01
C GLU A 193 -2.59 -4.90 15.12
N LEU A 194 -3.11 -4.33 14.03
CA LEU A 194 -4.33 -3.51 14.05
C LEU A 194 -5.59 -4.26 13.62
N LYS A 195 -5.45 -5.45 13.01
CA LYS A 195 -6.55 -6.30 12.55
C LYS A 195 -7.65 -5.52 11.80
N PRO A 196 -7.31 -4.84 10.68
CA PRO A 196 -8.30 -4.11 9.90
C PRO A 196 -9.41 -5.02 9.37
N GLU A 197 -10.54 -4.45 8.97
CA GLU A 197 -11.64 -5.25 8.42
C GLU A 197 -11.29 -5.90 7.08
N PHE A 198 -10.48 -5.23 6.27
CA PHE A 198 -9.94 -5.70 5.01
C PHE A 198 -8.71 -4.86 4.59
N VAL A 199 -7.96 -5.35 3.61
CA VAL A 199 -6.82 -4.64 3.01
C VAL A 199 -7.01 -4.52 1.50
N VAL A 200 -6.65 -3.36 0.93
CA VAL A 200 -6.75 -3.11 -0.51
C VAL A 200 -5.39 -2.75 -1.08
N PHE A 201 -4.94 -3.50 -2.08
CA PHE A 201 -3.80 -3.17 -2.92
C PHE A 201 -4.25 -2.52 -4.22
N LEU A 202 -3.98 -1.23 -4.35
CA LEU A 202 -4.20 -0.45 -5.55
C LEU A 202 -2.95 -0.50 -6.43
N THR A 203 -3.09 -1.04 -7.64
CA THR A 203 -1.99 -1.23 -8.61
C THR A 203 -2.33 -0.61 -9.97
N ASP A 204 -1.43 -0.70 -10.95
CA ASP A 204 -1.61 -0.19 -12.32
C ASP A 204 -2.31 -1.17 -13.28
N VAL A 205 -2.68 -2.35 -12.78
CA VAL A 205 -3.32 -3.45 -13.52
C VAL A 205 -4.57 -3.93 -12.78
N LEU A 206 -5.47 -4.67 -13.45
CA LEU A 206 -6.76 -5.06 -12.85
C LEU A 206 -6.61 -5.97 -11.62
N GLY A 207 -5.53 -6.72 -11.48
CA GLY A 207 -5.28 -7.64 -10.38
C GLY A 207 -4.05 -8.49 -10.66
N VAL A 208 -4.01 -9.70 -10.10
CA VAL A 208 -2.98 -10.70 -10.35
C VAL A 208 -3.32 -11.45 -11.64
N TYR A 209 -2.34 -11.62 -12.52
CA TYR A 209 -2.46 -12.41 -13.74
C TYR A 209 -1.55 -13.63 -13.67
N ASP A 210 -1.88 -14.68 -14.43
CA ASP A 210 -1.06 -15.89 -14.58
C ASP A 210 0.29 -15.63 -15.27
N ARG A 211 0.37 -14.56 -16.05
CA ARG A 211 1.55 -14.05 -16.77
C ARG A 211 1.44 -12.52 -16.90
N PRO A 212 2.48 -11.80 -17.39
CA PRO A 212 2.40 -10.36 -17.58
C PRO A 212 1.13 -9.93 -18.35
N PRO A 213 0.35 -8.95 -17.87
CA PRO A 213 -0.93 -8.57 -18.47
C PRO A 213 -0.84 -8.02 -19.90
N VAL A 214 0.37 -7.68 -20.34
CA VAL A 214 0.68 -7.22 -21.70
C VAL A 214 0.84 -8.37 -22.69
N GLU A 215 1.01 -9.61 -22.20
CA GLU A 215 1.12 -10.79 -23.04
C GLU A 215 -0.26 -11.24 -23.54
N PRO A 216 -0.39 -11.61 -24.83
CA PRO A 216 -1.64 -12.14 -25.37
C PRO A 216 -2.11 -13.37 -24.60
N GLY A 217 -3.40 -13.40 -24.24
CA GLY A 217 -4.00 -14.52 -23.51
C GLY A 217 -3.71 -14.52 -22.01
N ALA A 218 -3.12 -13.47 -21.44
CA ALA A 218 -3.00 -13.32 -19.99
C ALA A 218 -4.38 -13.36 -19.30
N ILE A 219 -4.49 -14.18 -18.27
CA ILE A 219 -5.75 -14.44 -17.56
C ILE A 219 -5.70 -13.81 -16.18
N LEU A 220 -6.73 -13.00 -15.88
CA LEU A 220 -6.91 -12.44 -14.54
C LEU A 220 -7.30 -13.55 -13.56
N ILE A 221 -6.50 -13.70 -12.52
CA ILE A 221 -6.79 -14.55 -11.38
C ILE A 221 -7.74 -13.78 -10.46
N GLN A 222 -8.98 -14.23 -10.36
CA GLN A 222 -10.03 -13.54 -9.59
C GLN A 222 -10.02 -13.92 -8.12
N GLU A 223 -9.66 -15.16 -7.78
CA GLU A 223 -9.69 -15.64 -6.41
C GLU A 223 -8.50 -16.54 -6.09
N ILE A 224 -7.85 -16.25 -4.96
CA ILE A 224 -6.77 -17.03 -4.38
C ILE A 224 -7.17 -17.44 -2.96
N ALA A 225 -7.07 -18.73 -2.68
CA ALA A 225 -7.27 -19.30 -1.35
C ALA A 225 -5.94 -19.41 -0.61
N VAL A 226 -5.95 -19.10 0.68
CA VAL A 226 -4.81 -19.26 1.58
C VAL A 226 -5.14 -20.29 2.65
N ARG A 227 -4.24 -21.23 2.86
CA ARG A 227 -4.36 -22.31 3.86
C ARG A 227 -3.68 -21.95 5.17
N GLU A 228 -3.93 -22.74 6.21
CA GLU A 228 -3.36 -22.55 7.54
C GLU A 228 -1.82 -22.59 7.55
N ASP A 229 -1.19 -23.40 6.71
CA ASP A 229 0.27 -23.45 6.58
C ASP A 229 0.86 -22.20 5.87
N GLY A 230 0.02 -21.32 5.33
CA GLY A 230 0.40 -20.13 4.56
C GLY A 230 0.61 -20.38 3.08
N SER A 231 0.49 -21.63 2.62
CA SER A 231 0.42 -21.93 1.19
C SER A 231 -0.87 -21.37 0.59
N TRP A 232 -0.82 -21.05 -0.70
CA TRP A 232 -1.96 -20.49 -1.41
C TRP A 232 -2.13 -21.11 -2.79
N SER A 233 -3.36 -21.09 -3.30
CA SER A 233 -3.73 -21.67 -4.58
C SER A 233 -4.81 -20.87 -5.29
N VAL A 234 -4.76 -20.84 -6.61
CA VAL A 234 -5.80 -20.20 -7.44
C VAL A 234 -7.11 -20.99 -7.36
N VAL A 235 -8.20 -20.29 -7.03
CA VAL A 235 -9.57 -20.84 -7.00
C VAL A 235 -10.32 -20.48 -8.27
N LYS A 236 -10.18 -19.23 -8.73
CA LYS A 236 -10.87 -18.71 -9.92
C LYS A 236 -9.87 -17.97 -10.81
N PRO A 237 -9.72 -18.36 -12.09
CA PRO A 237 -10.38 -19.49 -12.76
C PRO A 237 -9.81 -20.86 -12.31
N ARG A 238 -10.59 -21.93 -12.48
CA ARG A 238 -10.06 -23.30 -12.35
C ARG A 238 -9.13 -23.55 -13.52
N LEU A 239 -7.83 -23.44 -13.31
CA LEU A 239 -6.82 -23.76 -14.33
C LEU A 239 -6.82 -25.28 -14.54
N GLU A 240 -7.05 -25.73 -15.77
CA GLU A 240 -7.29 -27.15 -16.12
C GLU A 240 -6.05 -28.05 -15.93
N ASP A 241 -4.87 -27.49 -15.71
CA ASP A 241 -3.61 -28.24 -15.59
C ASP A 241 -2.98 -28.04 -14.19
N THR A 242 -3.58 -28.67 -13.19
CA THR A 242 -3.12 -28.69 -11.79
C THR A 242 -1.75 -29.35 -11.58
N SER A 243 -1.15 -29.90 -12.64
CA SER A 243 0.16 -30.56 -12.61
C SER A 243 1.35 -29.61 -12.77
N LYS A 244 1.11 -28.36 -13.20
CA LYS A 244 2.12 -27.32 -13.25
C LYS A 244 1.75 -26.21 -12.26
N PRO A 245 2.60 -25.90 -11.26
CA PRO A 245 2.40 -24.69 -10.48
C PRO A 245 2.30 -23.51 -11.45
N VAL A 246 1.40 -22.56 -11.17
CA VAL A 246 1.36 -21.29 -11.90
C VAL A 246 2.71 -20.63 -11.68
N GLU A 247 3.62 -20.79 -12.63
CA GLU A 247 4.87 -20.05 -12.66
C GLU A 247 4.49 -18.62 -13.00
N PHE A 248 4.35 -17.78 -11.98
CA PHE A 248 4.28 -16.34 -12.15
C PHE A 248 5.59 -15.89 -12.79
N SER A 249 5.60 -15.78 -14.12
CA SER A 249 6.78 -15.37 -14.86
C SER A 249 7.12 -13.95 -14.45
N VAL A 250 8.29 -13.81 -13.82
CA VAL A 250 8.79 -12.52 -13.35
C VAL A 250 9.19 -11.70 -14.57
N ALA A 251 8.53 -10.57 -14.81
CA ALA A 251 8.95 -9.66 -15.87
C ALA A 251 10.40 -9.21 -15.64
N ALA A 252 11.21 -9.11 -16.71
CA ALA A 252 12.66 -8.84 -16.65
C ALA A 252 13.05 -7.50 -15.95
N HIS A 253 12.09 -6.62 -15.69
CA HIS A 253 12.27 -5.35 -15.00
C HIS A 253 11.89 -5.37 -13.51
N ASP A 254 11.45 -6.51 -12.98
CA ASP A 254 11.04 -6.67 -11.58
C ASP A 254 12.20 -7.17 -10.72
N THR A 255 13.02 -6.23 -10.24
CA THR A 255 14.23 -6.50 -9.46
C THR A 255 13.97 -6.93 -8.01
N THR A 256 12.73 -7.27 -7.65
CA THR A 256 12.32 -7.60 -6.28
C THR A 256 11.48 -8.88 -6.13
N GLY A 257 11.30 -9.67 -7.20
CA GLY A 257 10.31 -10.77 -7.19
C GLY A 257 8.89 -10.24 -6.96
N GLY A 258 8.59 -9.06 -7.48
CA GLY A 258 7.60 -8.11 -7.00
C GLY A 258 6.15 -8.57 -7.00
N MET A 259 5.71 -9.44 -7.92
CA MET A 259 4.34 -9.98 -7.87
C MET A 259 4.18 -11.19 -6.95
N VAL A 260 5.13 -12.11 -6.99
CA VAL A 260 5.18 -13.25 -6.06
C VAL A 260 5.30 -12.76 -4.61
N THR A 261 6.16 -11.77 -4.36
CA THR A 261 6.31 -11.17 -3.02
C THR A 261 5.03 -10.48 -2.57
N LYS A 262 4.35 -9.72 -3.45
CA LYS A 262 3.06 -9.09 -3.10
C LYS A 262 1.98 -10.11 -2.76
N ILE A 263 1.87 -11.19 -3.54
CA ILE A 263 0.92 -12.27 -3.26
C ILE A 263 1.29 -12.96 -1.94
N THR A 264 2.58 -13.17 -1.68
CA THR A 264 3.06 -13.81 -0.43
C THR A 264 2.73 -12.95 0.79
N GLU A 265 3.02 -11.64 0.75
CA GLU A 265 2.66 -10.71 1.82
C GLU A 265 1.14 -10.61 2.01
N ALA A 266 0.38 -10.52 0.91
CA ALA A 266 -1.07 -10.53 0.94
C ALA A 266 -1.65 -11.84 1.49
N ALA A 267 -1.05 -12.99 1.17
CA ALA A 267 -1.45 -14.28 1.69
C ALA A 267 -1.19 -14.37 3.20
N MET A 268 -0.06 -13.84 3.67
CA MET A 268 0.23 -13.76 5.10
C MET A 268 -0.75 -12.87 5.85
N ILE A 269 -1.26 -11.79 5.23
CA ILE A 269 -2.36 -10.99 5.78
C ILE A 269 -3.66 -11.80 5.79
N ALA A 270 -4.00 -12.44 4.67
CA ALA A 270 -5.21 -13.25 4.56
C ALA A 270 -5.28 -14.38 5.59
N LYS A 271 -4.15 -15.06 5.85
CA LYS A 271 -4.01 -16.07 6.90
C LYS A 271 -4.41 -15.58 8.30
N LEU A 272 -4.41 -14.27 8.56
CA LEU A 272 -4.90 -13.68 9.81
C LEU A 272 -6.42 -13.54 9.87
N GLY A 273 -7.15 -14.05 8.86
CA GLY A 273 -8.60 -13.90 8.70
C GLY A 273 -9.02 -12.55 8.11
N ILE A 274 -8.10 -11.84 7.45
CA ILE A 274 -8.34 -10.49 6.89
C ILE A 274 -8.44 -10.59 5.37
N ASP A 275 -9.59 -10.26 4.79
CA ASP A 275 -9.75 -10.27 3.33
C ASP A 275 -8.79 -9.26 2.67
N VAL A 276 -8.12 -9.68 1.60
CA VAL A 276 -7.24 -8.82 0.81
C VAL A 276 -7.76 -8.72 -0.63
N TYR A 277 -7.81 -7.50 -1.16
CA TYR A 277 -8.25 -7.21 -2.53
C TYR A 277 -7.14 -6.53 -3.31
N ILE A 278 -6.83 -7.02 -4.51
CA ILE A 278 -5.87 -6.39 -5.43
C ILE A 278 -6.64 -5.92 -6.66
N THR A 279 -6.57 -4.62 -6.96
CA THR A 279 -7.30 -4.03 -8.10
C THR A 279 -6.61 -2.79 -8.68
N LYS A 280 -7.04 -2.36 -9.86
CA LYS A 280 -6.49 -1.20 -10.54
C LYS A 280 -6.95 0.09 -9.88
N ALA A 281 -6.01 0.95 -9.51
CA ALA A 281 -6.29 2.27 -8.99
C ALA A 281 -6.98 3.15 -10.06
N GLY A 282 -7.86 4.05 -9.63
CA GLY A 282 -8.54 4.97 -10.54
C GLY A 282 -9.68 4.33 -11.34
N THR A 283 -10.29 3.25 -10.84
CA THR A 283 -11.38 2.54 -11.52
C THR A 283 -12.58 2.31 -10.60
N ASP A 284 -13.75 1.98 -11.17
CA ASP A 284 -14.93 1.58 -10.37
C ASP A 284 -14.64 0.34 -9.52
N HIS A 285 -13.71 -0.52 -9.95
CA HIS A 285 -13.29 -1.69 -9.19
C HIS A 285 -12.51 -1.32 -7.92
N SER A 286 -11.68 -0.25 -7.94
CA SER A 286 -11.04 0.28 -6.74
C SER A 286 -12.05 0.92 -5.79
N VAL A 287 -13.06 1.64 -6.30
CA VAL A 287 -14.13 2.20 -5.47
C VAL A 287 -14.91 1.08 -4.76
N LYS A 288 -15.30 0.02 -5.49
CA LYS A 288 -15.94 -1.17 -4.90
C LYS A 288 -15.04 -1.85 -3.86
N ALA A 289 -13.74 -1.98 -4.10
CA ALA A 289 -12.84 -2.57 -3.11
C ALA A 289 -12.73 -1.72 -1.84
N LEU A 290 -12.60 -0.39 -1.98
CA LEU A 290 -12.45 0.53 -0.86
C LEU A 290 -13.74 0.71 -0.04
N SER A 291 -14.91 0.48 -0.63
CA SER A 291 -16.19 0.57 0.10
C SER A 291 -16.50 -0.65 0.97
N GLY A 292 -15.78 -1.76 0.80
CA GLY A 292 -15.97 -2.98 1.59
C GLY A 292 -17.16 -3.86 1.15
N ILE A 293 -17.89 -3.49 0.09
CA ILE A 293 -18.98 -4.29 -0.51
C ILE A 293 -18.55 -5.71 -0.88
N LEU A 294 -17.26 -5.93 -1.16
CA LEU A 294 -16.73 -7.22 -1.57
C LEU A 294 -16.70 -8.25 -0.43
N LYS A 295 -16.78 -7.82 0.83
CA LYS A 295 -16.71 -8.72 2.00
C LYS A 295 -17.87 -9.72 1.97
N GLY A 296 -17.55 -11.01 2.10
CA GLY A 296 -18.51 -12.09 1.92
C GLY A 296 -18.64 -12.53 0.46
N SER A 297 -19.35 -11.77 -0.37
CA SER A 297 -19.60 -12.12 -1.79
C SER A 297 -18.96 -11.14 -2.77
N ILE A 298 -18.22 -11.67 -3.75
CA ILE A 298 -17.62 -10.87 -4.82
C ILE A 298 -18.65 -10.75 -5.97
N PRO A 299 -19.04 -9.52 -6.37
CA PRO A 299 -19.93 -9.32 -7.52
C PRO A 299 -19.33 -9.86 -8.82
N ASP A 300 -20.15 -10.42 -9.71
CA ASP A 300 -19.68 -10.98 -10.99
C ASP A 300 -19.05 -9.94 -11.92
N ASP A 301 -19.47 -8.67 -11.79
CA ASP A 301 -18.97 -7.55 -12.57
C ASP A 301 -17.71 -6.89 -11.97
N TRP A 302 -17.19 -7.41 -10.85
CA TRP A 302 -15.98 -6.90 -10.25
C TRP A 302 -14.74 -7.56 -10.85
N LEU A 303 -13.83 -6.74 -11.36
CA LEU A 303 -12.53 -7.17 -11.87
C LEU A 303 -11.44 -6.83 -10.84
N GLY A 304 -10.87 -7.88 -10.29
CA GLY A 304 -9.75 -7.83 -9.37
C GLY A 304 -9.43 -9.21 -8.85
N THR A 305 -8.47 -9.28 -7.93
CA THR A 305 -8.10 -10.52 -7.24
C THR A 305 -8.48 -10.40 -5.77
N ALA A 306 -9.33 -11.31 -5.29
CA ALA A 306 -9.55 -11.50 -3.87
C ALA A 306 -8.63 -12.60 -3.34
N ILE A 307 -8.01 -12.36 -2.20
CA ILE A 307 -7.15 -13.32 -1.50
C ILE A 307 -7.75 -13.52 -0.11
N ARG A 308 -8.17 -14.75 0.18
CA ARG A 308 -8.93 -15.07 1.39
C ARG A 308 -8.41 -16.32 2.07
N TYR A 309 -8.53 -16.36 3.39
CA TYR A 309 -8.31 -17.58 4.15
C TYR A 309 -9.43 -18.59 3.88
N MET A 310 -9.04 -19.84 3.63
CA MET A 310 -9.95 -20.98 3.59
C MET A 310 -9.61 -21.91 4.74
N SER A 311 -10.54 -22.03 5.69
CA SER A 311 -10.52 -23.00 6.78
C SER A 311 -10.74 -24.43 6.27
#